data_AF-A0A231NWQ8-F1
#
_entry.id   AF-A0A231NWQ8-F1
#
_cell.length_a   1.000
_cell.length_b   1.000
_cell.length_c   1.000
_cell.angle_alpha   90.00
_cell.angle_beta   90.00
_cell.angle_gamma   90.00
#
_symmetry.space_group_name_H-M   'P 1'
#
loop_
_entity.id
_entity.type
_entity.pdbx_description
1 polymer ?
#
loop_
_entity_poly.entity_id
_entity_poly.type
_entity_poly.pdbx_seq_one_letter_code
_entity_poly.pdbx_strand_id
1 'polypeptide(L)' 'MKKQKINPKDYEKLLKIAKEAFYSIEQRGDLETRHNDHEDFLDISVWGLKEALIQAFEYGKKQA' A
#
# COMPACT_ATOMS: atom_id res chain seq x y z
N MET A 1 14.35 -1.57 6.12
CA MET A 1 13.24 -1.01 6.94
C MET A 1 12.87 -2.02 8.02
N LYS A 2 12.47 -1.58 9.23
CA LYS A 2 11.96 -2.52 10.25
C LYS A 2 10.58 -3.01 9.82
N LYS A 3 10.38 -4.33 9.69
CA LYS A 3 9.06 -4.89 9.42
C LYS A 3 8.15 -4.58 10.60
N GLN A 4 7.12 -3.77 10.38
CA GLN A 4 6.07 -3.58 11.38
C GLN A 4 5.27 -4.88 11.50
N LYS A 5 4.97 -5.30 12.73
CA LYS A 5 4.03 -6.40 12.96
C LYS A 5 2.62 -5.89 12.67
N ILE A 6 2.18 -6.07 11.43
CA ILE A 6 0.81 -5.81 10.97
C ILE A 6 0.06 -7.14 10.99
N ASN A 7 -1.18 -7.14 11.48
CA ASN A 7 -2.07 -8.30 11.42
C ASN A 7 -2.38 -8.63 9.94
N PRO A 8 -2.37 -9.91 9.53
CA PRO A 8 -2.70 -10.31 8.15
C PRO A 8 -3.94 -9.64 7.56
N LYS A 9 -5.02 -9.50 8.34
CA LYS A 9 -6.26 -8.85 7.88
C LYS A 9 -6.07 -7.36 7.57
N ASP A 10 -5.28 -6.67 8.39
CA ASP A 10 -4.96 -5.26 8.18
C ASP A 10 -4.06 -5.10 6.95
N TYR A 11 -3.10 -6.01 6.76
CA TYR A 11 -2.25 -6.02 5.57
C TYR A 11 -3.07 -6.22 4.29
N GLU A 12 -4.00 -7.18 4.26
CA GLU A 12 -4.88 -7.39 3.09
C GLU A 12 -5.71 -6.14 2.76
N LYS A 13 -6.21 -5.42 3.78
CA LYS A 13 -6.94 -4.17 3.59
C LYS A 13 -6.06 -3.07 3.03
N LEU A 14 -4.87 -2.88 3.58
CA LEU A 14 -3.91 -1.88 3.09
C LEU A 14 -3.44 -2.18 1.67
N LEU A 15 -3.18 -3.46 1.36
CA LEU A 15 -2.84 -3.89 0.01
C LEU A 15 -3.98 -3.61 -0.97
N LYS A 16 -5.24 -3.89 -0.58
CA LYS A 16 -6.39 -3.58 -1.41
C LYS A 16 -6.49 -2.08 -1.72
N ILE A 17 -6.36 -1.22 -0.70
CA ILE A 17 -6.34 0.25 -0.87
C ILE A 17 -5.25 0.65 -1.87
N ALA A 18 -4.04 0.08 -1.73
CA ALA A 18 -2.93 0.38 -2.62
C ALA A 18 -3.18 -0.07 -4.06
N LYS A 19 -3.76 -1.25 -4.28
CA LYS A 19 -4.10 -1.74 -5.63
C LYS A 19 -5.15 -0.88 -6.31
N GLU A 20 -6.16 -0.42 -5.57
CA GLU A 20 -7.20 0.45 -6.09
C GLU A 20 -6.64 1.83 -6.50
N ALA A 21 -5.64 2.34 -5.75
CA ALA A 21 -5.02 3.64 -6.03
C ALA A 21 -3.90 3.59 -7.08
N PHE A 22 -3.22 2.45 -7.23
CA PHE A 22 -2.00 2.32 -8.04
C PHE A 22 -2.01 1.07 -8.92
N TYR A 23 -2.15 1.27 -10.23
CA TYR A 23 -2.08 0.19 -11.23
C TYR A 23 -0.78 -0.62 -11.16
N SER A 24 0.35 0.04 -10.90
CA SER A 24 1.65 -0.63 -10.75
C SER A 24 1.67 -1.62 -9.58
N ILE A 25 0.98 -1.31 -8.48
CA ILE A 25 0.85 -2.20 -7.32
C ILE A 25 -0.17 -3.32 -7.58
N GLU A 26 -1.25 -3.03 -8.31
CA GLU A 26 -2.18 -4.06 -8.77
C GLU A 26 -1.46 -5.16 -9.57
N GLN A 27 -0.64 -4.77 -10.55
CA GLN A 27 0.16 -5.70 -11.35
C GLN A 27 1.23 -6.42 -10.52
N ARG A 28 1.91 -5.70 -9.62
CA ARG A 28 2.98 -6.24 -8.77
C ARG A 28 2.47 -7.28 -7.76
N GLY A 29 1.28 -7.04 -7.19
CA GLY A 29 0.56 -7.99 -6.35
C GLY A 29 0.76 -7.82 -4.84
N ASP A 30 1.85 -7.20 -4.38
CA ASP A 30 2.23 -7.04 -2.96
C ASP A 30 2.94 -5.70 -2.68
N LEU A 31 3.17 -5.40 -1.40
CA LEU A 31 3.91 -4.22 -0.91
C LEU A 31 5.28 -4.60 -0.30
N GLU A 32 5.79 -5.81 -0.55
CA GLU A 32 7.06 -6.28 0.01
C GLU A 32 8.23 -5.66 -0.73
N THR A 33 9.32 -5.34 -0.04
CA THR A 33 10.57 -4.88 -0.69
C THR A 33 11.22 -6.02 -1.49
N ARG A 34 11.60 -5.75 -2.75
CA ARG A 34 12.27 -6.74 -3.62
C ARG A 34 13.76 -6.49 -3.83
N HIS A 35 14.30 -5.38 -3.31
CA HIS A 35 15.67 -4.92 -3.51
C HIS A 35 16.02 -4.74 -4.99
N ASN A 36 15.07 -4.20 -5.74
CA ASN A 36 15.20 -3.98 -7.18
C ASN A 36 14.71 -2.57 -7.54
N ASP A 37 15.57 -1.79 -8.20
CA ASP A 37 15.27 -0.39 -8.53
C ASP A 37 13.99 -0.25 -9.38
N HIS A 38 13.73 -1.17 -10.31
CA HIS A 38 12.54 -1.11 -11.14
C HIS A 38 11.27 -1.56 -10.41
N GLU A 39 11.37 -2.56 -9.53
CA GLU A 39 10.20 -3.11 -8.82
C GLU A 39 9.86 -2.37 -7.52
N ASP A 40 10.80 -1.60 -6.94
CA ASP A 40 10.62 -0.88 -5.69
C ASP A 40 10.44 0.64 -5.87
N PHE A 41 10.79 1.20 -7.04
CA PHE A 41 10.60 2.62 -7.37
C PHE A 41 9.52 2.77 -8.43
N LEU A 42 8.27 2.61 -7.99
CA LEU A 42 7.10 2.69 -8.86
C LEU A 42 6.74 4.14 -9.20
N ASP A 43 6.39 4.39 -10.46
CA ASP A 43 5.77 5.65 -10.88
C ASP A 43 4.34 5.74 -10.33
N ILE A 44 4.17 6.62 -9.34
CA ILE A 44 2.90 6.84 -8.64
C ILE A 44 2.43 8.28 -8.79
N SER A 45 1.13 8.46 -9.03
CA SER A 45 0.54 9.80 -9.09
C SER A 45 0.38 10.38 -7.68
N VAL A 46 0.56 11.70 -7.56
CA VAL A 46 0.32 12.41 -6.29
C VAL A 46 -1.14 12.27 -5.83
N TRP A 47 -2.08 12.17 -6.76
CA TRP A 47 -3.50 12.00 -6.46
C TRP A 47 -3.80 10.61 -5.89
N GLY A 48 -3.28 9.55 -6.51
CA GLY A 48 -3.40 8.19 -5.98
C GLY A 48 -2.74 8.06 -4.61
N LEU A 49 -1.58 8.70 -4.41
CA LEU A 49 -0.92 8.75 -3.10
C LEU A 49 -1.79 9.42 -2.03
N LYS A 50 -2.36 10.59 -2.35
CA LYS A 50 -3.26 11.28 -1.43
C LYS A 50 -4.46 10.39 -1.06
N GLU A 51 -5.07 9.76 -2.05
CA GLU A 51 -6.23 8.90 -1.84
C GLU A 51 -5.91 7.69 -0.97
N ALA A 52 -4.83 6.95 -1.29
CA ALA A 52 -4.40 5.79 -0.52
C ALA A 52 -4.11 6.15 0.96
N LEU A 53 -3.47 7.29 1.21
CA LEU A 53 -3.17 7.76 2.56
C LEU A 53 -4.45 8.09 3.36
N ILE A 54 -5.42 8.77 2.74
CA ILE A 54 -6.70 9.10 3.38
C ILE A 54 -7.47 7.83 3.71
N GLN A 55 -7.56 6.88 2.77
CA GLN A 55 -8.28 5.63 2.97
C GLN A 55 -7.62 4.77 4.07
N ALA A 56 -6.29 4.69 4.08
CA ALA A 56 -5.55 3.97 5.13
C ALA A 56 -5.75 4.60 6.52
N PHE A 57 -5.79 5.94 6.59
CA PHE A 57 -6.07 6.67 7.83
C PHE A 57 -7.48 6.40 8.36
N GLU A 58 -8.49 6.50 7.50
CA GLU A 58 -9.88 6.21 7.88
C GLU A 58 -10.09 4.73 8.24
N TYR A 59 -9.36 3.81 7.61
CA TYR A 59 -9.33 2.41 8.02
C TYR A 59 -8.80 2.27 9.45
N GLY A 60 -7.63 2.84 9.74
CA GLY A 60 -7.03 2.79 11.07
C GLY A 60 -7.94 3.37 12.16
N LYS A 61 -8.63 4.48 11.88
CA LYS A 61 -9.60 5.09 12.81
C LYS A 61 -10.77 4.17 13.17
N LYS A 62 -11.21 3.29 12.27
CA LYS A 62 -12.31 2.34 12.52
C LYS A 62 -11.90 1.14 13.37
N GLN A 63 -10.59 0.91 13.51
CA GLN A 63 -10.03 -0.21 14.26
C GLN A 63 -9.65 0.17 15.70
N ALA A 64 -9.66 1.47 16.03
CA ALA A 64 -9.41 2.02 17.36
C ALA A 64 -10.70 2.07 18.20
#